data_AF-A0A1B9Y504-F1
#
_entry.id   AF-A0A1B9Y504-F1
#
_cell.length_a   1.000
_cell.length_b   1.000
_cell.length_c   1.000
_cell.angle_alpha   90.00
_cell.angle_beta   90.00
_cell.angle_gamma   90.00
#
_symmetry.space_group_name_H-M   'P 1'
#
loop_
_entity.id
_entity.type
_entity.pdbx_description
1 polymer ?
#
loop_
_entity_poly.entity_id
_entity_poly.type
_entity_poly.pdbx_seq_one_letter_code
_entity_poly.pdbx_strand_id
1 'polypeptide(L)'
;MKPFFSFIIFLFFSNYCTAHKTKVKIQNYGNVKTLYISEFNFGDKTVSAEELKMEVLGKLSKQIADKLGFKDTIMLERKTIMYPNKSNLFIIEQNDANYKLLKLGEGYEKTKGGSGVAIRLQSLKVAIEDVLKMVEYAIKNKKKLNKSLIPVNYFYNDDNQITVLANSDDFIRKITRKQSDLVNEIIKTEVELLNNGFSKTKISWKDGEFVFGFNDVPPNNGNYFKLETEKFTTKDFKYYIENTWNDFFIVFHDSDCFTYFDGREENTSSQKLDENISDFYPFRLNKDKISNKIVIIPFRSDVIYIYKINKKLLQKIE
;
A
#
# COMPACT_ATOMS: atom_id res chain seq x y z
N MET A 1 30.89 -32.54 10.99
CA MET A 1 29.69 -31.83 11.51
C MET A 1 29.71 -30.31 11.29
N LYS A 2 30.79 -29.58 11.58
CA LYS A 2 30.91 -28.12 11.30
C LYS A 2 30.61 -27.67 9.85
N PRO A 3 31.05 -28.37 8.78
CA PRO A 3 30.75 -27.95 7.42
C PRO A 3 29.28 -28.16 7.04
N PHE A 4 28.61 -29.16 7.63
CA PHE A 4 27.19 -29.42 7.40
C PHE A 4 26.30 -28.34 8.04
N PHE A 5 26.66 -27.88 9.25
CA PHE A 5 25.99 -26.74 9.90
C PHE A 5 26.23 -25.43 9.13
N SER A 6 27.45 -25.20 8.64
CA SER A 6 27.76 -24.02 7.81
C SER A 6 27.03 -24.06 6.47
N PHE A 7 26.85 -25.24 5.87
CA PHE A 7 26.09 -25.42 4.64
C PHE A 7 24.58 -25.22 4.85
N ILE A 8 24.02 -25.66 5.98
CA ILE A 8 22.62 -25.38 6.35
C ILE A 8 22.43 -23.88 6.57
N ILE A 9 23.33 -23.23 7.32
CA ILE A 9 23.33 -21.77 7.52
C ILE A 9 23.42 -21.07 6.16
N PHE A 10 24.36 -21.47 5.31
CA PHE A 10 24.52 -20.92 3.96
C PHE A 10 23.29 -21.14 3.08
N LEU A 11 22.63 -22.30 3.12
CA LEU A 11 21.41 -22.59 2.37
C LEU A 11 20.19 -21.82 2.88
N PHE A 12 20.11 -21.57 4.19
CA PHE A 12 19.17 -20.60 4.75
C PHE A 12 19.50 -19.22 4.16
N PHE A 13 20.71 -18.69 4.35
CA PHE A 13 21.11 -17.36 3.89
C PHE A 13 21.11 -17.16 2.36
N SER A 14 21.35 -18.20 1.55
CA SER A 14 21.46 -18.11 0.09
C SER A 14 20.11 -17.91 -0.61
N ASN A 15 19.00 -18.38 -0.01
CA ASN A 15 17.66 -18.05 -0.47
C ASN A 15 17.23 -16.61 -0.13
N TYR A 16 18.03 -15.89 0.68
CA TYR A 16 17.68 -14.56 1.19
C TYR A 16 18.39 -13.39 0.49
N CYS A 17 19.25 -13.68 -0.49
CA CYS A 17 19.90 -12.68 -1.35
C CYS A 17 19.14 -12.48 -2.67
N THR A 18 17.86 -12.14 -2.61
CA THR A 18 17.15 -11.63 -3.78
C THR A 18 17.54 -10.18 -4.01
N ALA A 19 18.16 -9.91 -5.17
CA ALA A 19 18.37 -8.57 -5.66
C ALA A 19 17.05 -7.78 -5.64
N HIS A 20 17.13 -6.52 -5.19
CA HIS A 20 16.04 -5.57 -4.92
C HIS A 20 15.11 -5.29 -6.11
N LYS A 21 14.31 -6.27 -6.55
CA LYS A 21 13.19 -5.98 -7.45
C LYS A 21 12.12 -5.25 -6.66
N THR A 22 11.36 -4.35 -7.26
CA THR A 22 10.21 -3.72 -6.62
C THR A 22 9.04 -4.71 -6.57
N LYS A 23 8.24 -4.69 -5.49
CA LYS A 23 6.91 -5.31 -5.48
C LYS A 23 6.00 -4.53 -6.43
N VAL A 24 5.35 -5.24 -7.34
CA VAL A 24 4.39 -4.69 -8.30
C VAL A 24 3.05 -5.39 -8.12
N LYS A 25 1.96 -4.63 -8.04
CA LYS A 25 0.59 -5.17 -7.93
C LYS A 25 -0.31 -4.52 -8.98
N ILE A 26 -1.06 -5.34 -9.72
CA ILE A 26 -2.00 -4.90 -10.74
C ILE A 26 -3.36 -5.50 -10.41
N GLN A 27 -4.41 -4.67 -10.36
CA GLN A 27 -5.78 -5.10 -10.11
C GLN A 27 -6.76 -4.38 -11.03
N ASN A 28 -7.87 -5.05 -11.37
CA ASN A 28 -8.94 -4.51 -12.22
C ASN A 28 -10.26 -4.46 -11.43
N TYR A 29 -10.99 -3.35 -11.57
CA TYR A 29 -12.31 -3.11 -10.97
C TYR A 29 -13.25 -2.62 -12.08
N GLY A 30 -13.78 -3.55 -12.87
CA GLY A 30 -14.54 -3.21 -14.09
C GLY A 30 -13.69 -2.45 -15.10
N ASN A 31 -14.04 -1.20 -15.43
CA ASN A 31 -13.27 -0.34 -16.34
C ASN A 31 -12.11 0.41 -15.65
N VAL A 32 -11.88 0.22 -14.36
CA VAL A 32 -10.74 0.81 -13.64
C VAL A 32 -9.62 -0.21 -13.54
N LYS A 33 -8.39 0.20 -13.90
CA LYS A 33 -7.16 -0.57 -13.72
C LYS A 33 -6.26 0.16 -12.74
N THR A 34 -5.65 -0.58 -11.83
CA THR A 34 -4.71 -0.04 -10.85
C THR A 34 -3.35 -0.72 -11.02
N LEU A 35 -2.29 0.06 -10.87
CA LEU A 35 -0.90 -0.40 -10.81
C LEU A 35 -0.24 0.25 -9.60
N TYR A 36 0.29 -0.57 -8.71
CA TYR A 36 1.12 -0.16 -7.60
C TYR A 36 2.56 -0.65 -7.81
N ILE A 37 3.53 0.26 -7.68
CA ILE A 37 4.97 -0.03 -7.67
C ILE A 37 5.54 0.48 -6.35
N SER A 38 6.02 -0.45 -5.53
CA SER A 38 6.72 -0.16 -4.29
C SER A 38 8.14 0.40 -4.51
N GLU A 39 8.73 0.91 -3.43
CA GLU A 39 10.16 1.25 -3.38
C GLU A 39 11.06 0.01 -3.34
N PHE A 40 10.63 -1.11 -2.77
CA PHE A 40 11.40 -2.35 -2.79
C PHE A 40 10.50 -3.55 -2.55
N ASN A 41 10.99 -4.76 -2.84
CA ASN A 41 10.25 -5.98 -2.56
C ASN A 41 10.30 -6.28 -1.06
N PHE A 42 9.16 -6.07 -0.42
CA PHE A 42 8.96 -6.36 1.00
C PHE A 42 8.64 -7.82 1.32
N GLY A 43 8.66 -8.70 0.31
CA GLY A 43 8.11 -10.05 0.36
C GLY A 43 6.58 -10.06 0.22
N ASP A 44 6.02 -11.24 -0.03
CA ASP A 44 4.59 -11.39 -0.36
C ASP A 44 3.67 -11.06 0.82
N LYS A 45 4.12 -11.31 2.05
CA LYS A 45 3.34 -11.09 3.28
C LYS A 45 3.32 -9.65 3.75
N THR A 46 4.25 -8.81 3.32
CA THR A 46 4.31 -7.42 3.80
C THR A 46 3.45 -6.56 2.90
N VAL A 47 2.47 -5.88 3.48
CA VAL A 47 1.50 -5.06 2.75
C VAL A 47 1.54 -3.64 3.30
N SER A 48 2.00 -2.70 2.46
CA SER A 48 2.06 -1.27 2.81
C SER A 48 0.68 -0.61 2.80
N ALA A 49 0.47 0.45 3.57
CA ALA A 49 -0.79 1.20 3.52
C ALA A 49 -1.09 1.71 2.10
N GLU A 50 -0.07 2.18 1.39
CA GLU A 50 -0.23 2.69 0.03
C GLU A 50 -0.65 1.60 -0.98
N GLU A 51 -0.31 0.34 -0.73
CA GLU A 51 -0.84 -0.79 -1.51
C GLU A 51 -2.35 -0.90 -1.31
N LEU A 52 -2.82 -0.84 -0.06
CA LEU A 52 -4.25 -0.87 0.26
C LEU A 52 -4.98 0.38 -0.25
N LYS A 53 -4.37 1.57 -0.20
CA LYS A 53 -4.96 2.80 -0.74
C LYS A 53 -5.22 2.68 -2.23
N MET A 54 -4.35 2.01 -2.99
CA MET A 54 -4.58 1.76 -4.42
C MET A 54 -5.78 0.84 -4.66
N GLU A 55 -6.01 -0.15 -3.80
CA GLU A 55 -7.20 -0.99 -3.87
C GLU A 55 -8.49 -0.20 -3.53
N VAL A 56 -8.43 0.65 -2.48
CA VAL A 56 -9.53 1.58 -2.16
C VAL A 56 -9.85 2.48 -3.35
N LEU A 57 -8.82 3.10 -3.93
CA LEU A 57 -8.95 3.98 -5.09
C LEU A 57 -9.56 3.25 -6.28
N GLY A 58 -9.16 2.01 -6.54
CA GLY A 58 -9.73 1.19 -7.61
C GLY A 58 -11.22 0.97 -7.45
N LYS A 59 -11.66 0.55 -6.25
CA LYS A 59 -13.08 0.29 -5.93
C LYS A 59 -13.92 1.57 -5.96
N LEU A 60 -13.45 2.65 -5.35
CA LEU A 60 -14.20 3.92 -5.29
C LEU A 60 -14.22 4.65 -6.64
N SER A 61 -13.13 4.59 -7.42
CA SER A 61 -13.11 5.15 -8.78
C SER A 61 -14.08 4.44 -9.72
N LYS A 62 -14.32 3.14 -9.51
CA LYS A 62 -15.34 2.41 -10.27
C LYS A 62 -16.74 2.96 -9.98
N GLN A 63 -17.03 3.29 -8.73
CA GLN A 63 -18.30 3.92 -8.36
C GLN A 63 -18.45 5.32 -8.97
N ILE A 64 -17.37 6.12 -9.00
CA ILE A 64 -17.35 7.42 -9.72
C ILE A 64 -17.67 7.21 -11.20
N ALA A 65 -17.01 6.24 -11.84
CA ALA A 65 -17.21 5.94 -13.25
C ALA A 65 -18.67 5.54 -13.55
N ASP A 66 -19.26 4.69 -12.71
CA ASP A 66 -20.64 4.24 -12.85
C ASP A 66 -21.63 5.40 -12.70
N LYS A 67 -21.47 6.24 -11.67
CA LYS A 67 -22.34 7.41 -11.45
C LYS A 67 -22.22 8.47 -12.55
N LEU A 68 -21.07 8.57 -13.21
CA LEU A 68 -20.85 9.47 -14.34
C LEU A 68 -21.13 8.82 -15.71
N GLY A 69 -21.52 7.54 -15.75
CA GLY A 69 -21.75 6.81 -17.00
C GLY A 69 -20.49 6.63 -17.87
N PHE A 70 -19.30 6.70 -17.27
CA PHE A 70 -18.03 6.61 -17.96
C PHE A 70 -17.60 5.16 -18.17
N LYS A 71 -17.53 4.71 -19.44
CA LYS A 71 -17.26 3.31 -19.80
C LYS A 71 -15.83 3.03 -20.27
N ASP A 72 -15.08 4.07 -20.66
CA ASP A 72 -13.70 3.89 -21.09
C ASP A 72 -12.80 3.51 -19.91
N THR A 73 -11.57 3.06 -20.20
CA THR A 73 -10.64 2.65 -19.14
C THR A 73 -10.19 3.86 -18.30
N ILE A 74 -10.14 3.67 -16.98
CA ILE A 74 -9.47 4.57 -16.04
C ILE A 74 -8.23 3.84 -15.53
N MET A 75 -7.05 4.35 -15.86
CA MET A 75 -5.79 3.82 -15.36
C MET A 75 -5.33 4.63 -14.15
N LEU A 76 -5.10 3.98 -13.02
CA LEU A 76 -4.51 4.56 -11.82
C LEU A 76 -3.14 3.92 -11.58
N GLU A 77 -2.07 4.67 -11.79
CA GLU A 77 -0.72 4.18 -11.52
C GLU A 77 -0.10 4.93 -10.37
N ARG A 78 0.53 4.20 -9.44
CA ARG A 78 1.31 4.78 -8.36
C ARG A 78 2.67 4.13 -8.26
N LYS A 79 3.72 4.94 -8.27
CA LYS A 79 5.09 4.54 -7.99
C LYS A 79 5.60 5.29 -6.76
N THR A 80 6.17 4.55 -5.82
CA THR A 80 6.83 5.18 -4.66
C THR A 80 8.05 5.95 -5.14
N ILE A 81 8.24 7.18 -4.65
CA ILE A 81 9.43 7.96 -4.95
C ILE A 81 10.65 7.21 -4.42
N MET A 82 11.58 6.88 -5.31
CA MET A 82 12.92 6.45 -4.93
C MET A 82 13.93 7.56 -5.20
N TYR A 83 14.99 7.57 -4.42
CA TYR A 83 16.16 8.41 -4.70
C TYR A 83 16.63 8.16 -6.15
N PRO A 84 16.93 9.21 -6.93
CA PRO A 84 17.06 10.62 -6.55
C PRO A 84 15.83 11.51 -6.80
N ASN A 85 14.65 10.98 -7.13
CA ASN A 85 13.50 11.87 -7.36
C ASN A 85 13.15 12.61 -6.05
N LYS A 86 13.25 13.95 -6.07
CA LYS A 86 13.02 14.79 -4.88
C LYS A 86 11.63 15.42 -4.84
N SER A 87 10.81 15.22 -5.87
CA SER A 87 9.50 15.86 -6.01
C SER A 87 8.43 14.87 -6.44
N ASN A 88 7.20 15.16 -6.04
CA ASN A 88 6.04 14.45 -6.53
C ASN A 88 5.86 14.70 -8.03
N LEU A 89 5.42 13.69 -8.76
CA LEU A 89 5.06 13.79 -10.17
C LEU A 89 3.60 13.38 -10.34
N PHE A 90 2.80 14.26 -10.94
CA PHE A 90 1.40 14.00 -11.23
C PHE A 90 1.16 14.08 -12.74
N ILE A 91 0.56 13.05 -13.33
CA ILE A 91 0.22 13.04 -14.76
C ILE A 91 -1.23 12.61 -14.90
N ILE A 92 -2.07 13.53 -15.38
CA ILE A 92 -3.47 13.31 -15.73
C ILE A 92 -3.61 13.51 -17.24
N GLU A 93 -3.85 12.43 -17.97
CA GLU A 93 -3.86 12.46 -19.42
C GLU A 93 -5.00 11.63 -20.04
N GLN A 94 -5.35 11.99 -21.27
CA GLN A 94 -6.35 11.32 -22.09
C GLN A 94 -5.68 10.35 -23.07
N ASN A 95 -6.34 9.21 -23.28
CA ASN A 95 -6.03 8.22 -24.33
C ASN A 95 -4.59 7.67 -24.27
N ASP A 96 -4.12 7.45 -23.05
CA ASP A 96 -2.87 6.75 -22.75
C ASP A 96 -3.14 5.87 -21.53
N ALA A 97 -4.04 4.88 -21.64
CA ALA A 97 -4.43 4.01 -20.54
C ALA A 97 -3.53 2.75 -20.40
N ASN A 98 -2.32 2.82 -20.94
CA ASN A 98 -1.28 1.79 -20.83
C ASN A 98 -0.33 2.07 -19.65
N TYR A 99 0.41 1.04 -19.20
CA TYR A 99 1.38 1.18 -18.09
C TYR A 99 2.58 2.05 -18.47
N LYS A 100 2.68 3.26 -17.91
CA LYS A 100 3.74 4.23 -18.23
C LYS A 100 4.84 4.29 -17.17
N LEU A 101 4.47 4.35 -15.89
CA LEU A 101 5.45 4.44 -14.78
C LEU A 101 6.35 3.21 -14.69
N LEU A 102 5.85 2.04 -15.13
CA LEU A 102 6.61 0.80 -15.17
C LEU A 102 7.78 0.88 -16.15
N LYS A 103 7.62 1.61 -17.26
CA LYS A 103 8.60 1.71 -18.34
C LYS A 103 9.56 2.89 -18.21
N LEU A 104 9.31 3.82 -17.29
CA LEU A 104 10.21 4.97 -17.08
C LEU A 104 11.62 4.58 -16.59
N GLY A 105 11.80 3.36 -16.06
CA GLY A 105 13.10 2.86 -15.59
C GLY A 105 13.95 2.16 -16.65
N GLU A 106 13.40 1.89 -17.84
CA GLU A 106 14.06 1.08 -18.88
C GLU A 106 14.51 1.92 -20.09
N GLY A 107 14.54 3.25 -19.94
CA GLY A 107 14.56 4.17 -21.06
C GLY A 107 13.14 4.40 -21.58
N TYR A 108 12.76 5.65 -21.81
CA TYR A 108 11.38 6.00 -22.14
C TYR A 108 10.92 5.34 -23.45
N GLU A 109 10.17 4.24 -23.35
CA GLU A 109 9.37 3.74 -24.47
C GLU A 109 8.02 4.45 -24.49
N LYS A 110 7.79 5.26 -25.53
CA LYS A 110 6.52 5.93 -25.75
C LYS A 110 5.43 4.92 -26.05
N THR A 111 4.73 4.43 -25.03
CA THR A 111 3.50 3.68 -25.23
C THR A 111 2.40 4.68 -25.59
N LYS A 112 1.95 4.68 -26.85
CA LYS A 112 0.67 5.29 -27.22
C LYS A 112 -0.36 4.18 -27.33
N GLY A 113 -1.46 4.27 -26.60
CA GLY A 113 -2.57 3.35 -26.78
C GLY A 113 -3.52 3.30 -25.59
N GLY A 114 -4.75 2.87 -25.87
CA GLY A 114 -5.84 2.73 -24.90
C GLY A 114 -6.76 3.95 -24.86
N SER A 115 -8.04 3.76 -25.19
CA SER A 115 -9.07 4.79 -24.99
C SER A 115 -9.38 4.94 -23.50
N GLY A 116 -9.40 6.18 -23.01
CA GLY A 116 -9.71 6.43 -21.60
C GLY A 116 -9.00 7.62 -21.00
N VAL A 117 -8.81 7.56 -19.69
CA VAL A 117 -8.05 8.54 -18.89
C VAL A 117 -7.06 7.81 -18.02
N ALA A 118 -5.95 8.45 -17.72
CA ALA A 118 -4.93 7.91 -16.84
C ALA A 118 -4.50 8.96 -15.82
N ILE A 119 -4.39 8.53 -14.56
CA ILE A 119 -3.95 9.31 -13.42
C ILE A 119 -2.72 8.58 -12.86
N ARG A 120 -1.57 9.24 -12.92
CA ARG A 120 -0.29 8.67 -12.50
C ARG A 120 0.34 9.52 -11.42
N LEU A 121 0.78 8.84 -10.39
CA LEU A 121 1.22 9.41 -9.13
C LEU A 121 2.60 8.85 -8.83
N GLN A 122 3.60 9.72 -8.83
CA GLN A 122 4.86 9.42 -8.18
C GLN A 122 4.91 10.21 -6.88
N SER A 123 4.75 9.51 -5.76
CA SER A 123 4.68 10.15 -4.45
C SER A 123 5.02 9.15 -3.35
N LEU A 124 5.59 9.67 -2.26
CA LEU A 124 5.78 8.91 -1.02
C LEU A 124 4.43 8.50 -0.41
N LYS A 125 3.43 9.39 -0.46
CA LYS A 125 2.08 9.17 0.08
C LYS A 125 1.00 9.61 -0.87
N VAL A 126 -0.16 8.95 -0.80
CA VAL A 126 -1.35 9.31 -1.57
C VAL A 126 -2.52 9.62 -0.62
N ALA A 127 -3.18 10.75 -0.86
CA ALA A 127 -4.46 11.05 -0.25
C ALA A 127 -5.59 10.53 -1.15
N ILE A 128 -6.44 9.65 -0.60
CA ILE A 128 -7.51 9.00 -1.37
C ILE A 128 -8.48 10.04 -1.95
N GLU A 129 -8.94 10.99 -1.14
CA GLU A 129 -9.88 12.04 -1.56
C GLU A 129 -9.35 12.86 -2.75
N ASP A 130 -8.08 13.26 -2.70
CA ASP A 130 -7.45 14.06 -3.74
C ASP A 130 -7.40 13.31 -5.07
N VAL A 131 -7.03 12.03 -5.05
CA VAL A 131 -6.99 11.22 -6.26
C VAL A 131 -8.39 10.99 -6.80
N LEU A 132 -9.40 10.75 -5.96
CA LEU A 132 -10.79 10.63 -6.40
C LEU A 132 -11.29 11.91 -7.09
N LYS A 133 -10.92 13.10 -6.57
CA LYS A 133 -11.20 14.38 -7.25
C LYS A 133 -10.47 14.48 -8.59
N MET A 134 -9.24 13.98 -8.70
CA MET A 134 -8.52 13.90 -9.97
C MET A 134 -9.22 12.96 -10.96
N VAL A 135 -9.72 11.81 -10.52
CA VAL A 135 -10.50 10.87 -11.36
C VAL A 135 -11.76 11.54 -11.89
N GLU A 136 -12.55 12.15 -11.01
CA GLU A 136 -13.78 12.86 -11.40
C GLU A 136 -13.46 13.99 -12.40
N TYR A 137 -12.44 14.79 -12.10
CA TYR A 137 -12.00 15.87 -12.99
C TYR A 137 -11.58 15.33 -14.36
N ALA A 138 -10.83 14.22 -14.39
CA ALA A 138 -10.35 13.59 -15.61
C ALA A 138 -11.51 13.12 -16.51
N ILE A 139 -12.51 12.47 -15.91
CA ILE A 139 -13.72 12.03 -16.63
C ILE A 139 -14.45 13.23 -17.23
N LYS A 140 -14.71 14.27 -16.41
CA LYS A 140 -15.48 15.45 -16.83
C LYS A 140 -14.74 16.32 -17.86
N ASN A 141 -13.42 16.32 -17.87
CA ASN A 141 -12.59 17.22 -18.68
C ASN A 141 -11.68 16.51 -19.69
N LYS A 142 -11.99 15.26 -20.03
CA LYS A 142 -11.17 14.37 -20.88
C LYS A 142 -10.47 15.09 -22.04
N LYS A 143 -11.22 15.83 -22.86
CA LYS A 143 -10.71 16.55 -24.06
C LYS A 143 -9.64 17.62 -23.81
N LYS A 144 -9.50 18.09 -22.56
CA LYS A 144 -8.59 19.19 -22.18
C LYS A 144 -7.36 18.72 -21.41
N LEU A 145 -7.32 17.45 -20.98
CA LEU A 145 -6.26 16.94 -20.09
C LEU A 145 -4.86 17.14 -20.66
N ASN A 146 -4.64 16.74 -21.90
CA ASN A 146 -3.31 16.80 -22.51
C ASN A 146 -2.81 18.24 -22.72
N LYS A 147 -3.70 19.26 -22.71
CA LYS A 147 -3.32 20.67 -22.81
C LYS A 147 -2.75 21.24 -21.51
N SER A 148 -2.95 20.54 -20.39
CA SER A 148 -2.48 20.94 -19.06
C SER A 148 -1.15 20.32 -18.66
N LEU A 149 -0.54 19.54 -19.56
CA LEU A 149 0.76 18.92 -19.33
C LEU A 149 1.88 19.88 -19.76
N ILE A 150 2.88 20.02 -18.91
CA ILE A 150 4.09 20.80 -19.13
C ILE A 150 5.33 19.89 -19.08
N PRO A 151 6.43 20.25 -19.77
CA PRO A 151 7.70 19.54 -19.63
C PRO A 151 8.25 19.65 -18.20
N VAL A 152 8.60 18.52 -17.61
CA VAL A 152 9.22 18.41 -16.27
C VAL A 152 10.40 17.43 -16.36
N ASN A 153 11.48 17.70 -15.65
CA ASN A 153 12.62 16.79 -15.57
C ASN A 153 12.30 15.66 -14.57
N TYR A 154 12.42 14.42 -15.04
CA TYR A 154 12.28 13.21 -14.23
C TYR A 154 13.63 12.50 -14.16
N PHE A 155 14.09 12.24 -12.94
CA PHE A 155 15.35 11.55 -12.68
C PHE A 155 15.08 10.07 -12.46
N TYR A 156 15.72 9.18 -13.19
CA TYR A 156 15.57 7.73 -12.95
C TYR A 156 16.78 7.09 -12.28
N ASN A 157 17.89 7.83 -12.19
CA ASN A 157 19.03 7.59 -11.31
C ASN A 157 19.80 8.92 -11.11
N ASP A 158 20.87 8.89 -10.30
CA ASP A 158 21.63 10.09 -9.88
C ASP A 158 22.16 10.92 -11.06
N ASP A 159 22.53 10.24 -12.15
CA ASP A 159 23.24 10.85 -13.27
C ASP A 159 22.33 11.10 -14.49
N ASN A 160 21.13 10.51 -14.51
CA ASN A 160 20.28 10.48 -15.69
C ASN A 160 18.88 11.02 -15.43
N GLN A 161 18.51 11.98 -16.28
CA GLN A 161 17.17 12.55 -16.34
C GLN A 161 16.60 12.47 -17.76
N ILE A 162 15.28 12.40 -17.84
CA ILE A 162 14.51 12.56 -19.07
C ILE A 162 13.45 13.63 -18.87
N THR A 163 13.09 14.31 -19.94
CA THR A 163 11.94 15.21 -19.92
C THR A 163 10.66 14.42 -20.11
N VAL A 164 9.72 14.55 -19.18
CA VAL A 164 8.38 13.96 -19.23
C VAL A 164 7.32 15.06 -19.23
N LEU A 165 6.16 14.77 -19.80
CA LEU A 165 5.00 15.66 -19.74
C LEU A 165 4.19 15.34 -18.48
N ALA A 166 4.03 16.32 -17.60
CA ALA A 166 3.34 16.19 -16.33
C ALA A 166 2.52 17.44 -15.99
N ASN A 167 1.61 17.34 -15.04
CA ASN A 167 0.85 18.49 -14.56
C ASN A 167 1.66 19.28 -13.52
N SER A 168 1.50 20.61 -13.50
CA SER A 168 2.07 21.44 -12.44
C SER A 168 1.34 21.24 -11.11
N ASP A 169 2.06 21.47 -10.01
CA ASP A 169 1.47 21.43 -8.66
C ASP A 169 0.30 22.40 -8.52
N ASP A 170 0.36 23.59 -9.14
CA ASP A 170 -0.75 24.56 -9.16
C ASP A 170 -2.01 23.99 -9.81
N PHE A 171 -1.86 23.28 -10.92
CA PHE A 171 -2.97 22.64 -11.59
C PHE A 171 -3.58 21.53 -10.72
N ILE A 172 -2.75 20.70 -10.10
CA ILE A 172 -3.21 19.64 -9.19
C ILE A 172 -3.93 20.24 -7.98
N ARG A 173 -3.35 21.27 -7.33
CA ARG A 173 -3.98 21.98 -6.20
C ARG A 173 -5.32 22.59 -6.58
N LYS A 174 -5.47 23.12 -7.78
CA LYS A 174 -6.74 23.67 -8.27
C LYS A 174 -7.82 22.60 -8.37
N ILE A 175 -7.46 21.36 -8.75
CA ILE A 175 -8.38 20.23 -8.80
C ILE A 175 -8.75 19.80 -7.37
N THR A 176 -7.76 19.57 -6.51
CA THR A 176 -7.97 18.95 -5.19
C THR A 176 -8.66 19.88 -4.18
N ARG A 177 -8.47 21.20 -4.30
CA ARG A 177 -9.19 22.19 -3.48
C ARG A 177 -10.67 22.34 -3.82
N LYS A 178 -11.10 21.89 -5.00
CA LYS A 178 -12.50 22.02 -5.41
C LYS A 178 -13.35 21.03 -4.60
N GLN A 179 -14.42 21.52 -3.99
CA GLN A 179 -15.42 20.65 -3.37
C GLN A 179 -16.09 19.77 -4.43
N SER A 180 -16.31 18.50 -4.08
CA SER A 180 -17.01 17.54 -4.91
C SER A 180 -18.05 16.78 -4.09
N ASP A 181 -19.32 17.00 -4.41
CA ASP A 181 -20.42 16.31 -3.74
C ASP A 181 -20.38 14.80 -4.04
N LEU A 182 -19.97 14.43 -5.25
CA LEU A 182 -19.83 13.03 -5.65
C LEU A 182 -18.73 12.31 -4.85
N VAL A 183 -17.55 12.94 -4.70
CA VAL A 183 -16.46 12.36 -3.90
C VAL A 183 -16.85 12.32 -2.43
N ASN A 184 -17.46 13.38 -1.90
CA ASN A 184 -17.94 13.44 -0.52
C ASN A 184 -18.99 12.38 -0.19
N GLU A 185 -19.80 11.97 -1.17
CA GLU A 185 -20.73 10.86 -1.05
C GLU A 185 -19.97 9.52 -1.02
N ILE A 186 -19.15 9.26 -2.04
CA ILE A 186 -18.51 7.96 -2.26
C ILE A 186 -17.51 7.61 -1.16
N ILE A 187 -16.78 8.60 -0.63
CA ILE A 187 -15.73 8.40 0.37
C ILE A 187 -16.24 7.79 1.69
N LYS A 188 -17.55 7.88 1.94
CA LYS A 188 -18.21 7.31 3.12
C LYS A 188 -18.52 5.81 2.99
N THR A 189 -18.31 5.26 1.80
CA THR A 189 -18.58 3.86 1.53
C THR A 189 -17.53 2.98 2.19
N GLU A 190 -17.97 1.96 2.93
CA GLU A 190 -17.05 0.95 3.45
C GLU A 190 -16.48 0.11 2.30
N VAL A 191 -15.16 -0.01 2.27
CA VAL A 191 -14.42 -0.80 1.29
C VAL A 191 -13.79 -1.98 2.01
N GLU A 192 -14.27 -3.19 1.77
CA GLU A 192 -13.58 -4.40 2.24
C GLU A 192 -12.25 -4.56 1.48
N LEU A 193 -11.16 -4.82 2.20
CA LEU A 193 -9.80 -4.96 1.64
C LEU A 193 -9.24 -6.36 1.83
N LEU A 194 -9.58 -7.00 2.95
CA LEU A 194 -9.20 -8.37 3.27
C LEU A 194 -10.34 -9.02 4.04
N ASN A 195 -10.67 -10.26 3.70
CA ASN A 195 -11.61 -11.08 4.46
C ASN A 195 -11.17 -12.55 4.41
N ASN A 196 -10.50 -13.01 5.47
CA ASN A 196 -9.96 -14.38 5.53
C ASN A 196 -11.00 -15.42 5.99
N GLY A 197 -12.28 -15.05 6.07
CA GLY A 197 -13.37 -15.92 6.52
C GLY A 197 -13.68 -15.78 8.01
N PHE A 198 -14.70 -16.52 8.46
CA PHE A 198 -15.25 -16.42 9.82
C PHE A 198 -14.18 -16.64 10.91
N SER A 199 -14.22 -15.78 11.94
CA SER A 199 -13.29 -15.71 13.06
C SER A 199 -11.82 -15.46 12.69
N LYS A 200 -11.57 -14.99 11.46
CA LYS A 200 -10.23 -14.62 10.98
C LYS A 200 -10.15 -13.14 10.66
N THR A 201 -8.92 -12.69 10.43
CA THR A 201 -8.57 -11.31 10.11
C THR A 201 -9.42 -10.74 8.97
N LYS A 202 -9.97 -9.55 9.21
CA LYS A 202 -10.68 -8.71 8.25
C LYS A 202 -10.06 -7.32 8.26
N ILE A 203 -9.88 -6.73 7.09
CA ILE A 203 -9.48 -5.33 6.93
C ILE A 203 -10.54 -4.65 6.06
N SER A 204 -11.04 -3.50 6.52
CA SER A 204 -11.81 -2.59 5.68
C SER A 204 -11.26 -1.17 5.76
N TRP A 205 -11.73 -0.31 4.88
CA TRP A 205 -11.46 1.11 4.89
C TRP A 205 -12.79 1.87 4.85
N LYS A 206 -12.94 2.87 5.71
CA LYS A 206 -14.15 3.68 5.81
C LYS A 206 -13.82 5.04 6.39
N ASP A 207 -14.43 6.09 5.85
CA ASP A 207 -14.35 7.46 6.39
C ASP A 207 -12.91 7.96 6.64
N GLY A 208 -11.96 7.56 5.78
CA GLY A 208 -10.56 7.97 5.90
C GLY A 208 -9.69 7.09 6.78
N GLU A 209 -10.23 6.01 7.35
CA GLU A 209 -9.53 5.13 8.27
C GLU A 209 -9.50 3.68 7.79
N PHE A 210 -8.38 3.01 8.03
CA PHE A 210 -8.27 1.56 7.97
C PHE A 210 -8.79 0.96 9.26
N VAL A 211 -9.58 -0.10 9.12
CA VAL A 211 -10.22 -0.83 10.22
C VAL A 211 -9.71 -2.26 10.19
N PHE A 212 -8.86 -2.62 11.15
CA PHE A 212 -8.37 -3.97 11.37
C PHE A 212 -9.29 -4.65 12.39
N GLY A 213 -9.74 -5.86 12.08
CA GLY A 213 -10.68 -6.59 12.95
C GLY A 213 -10.81 -8.05 12.55
N PHE A 214 -11.89 -8.69 13.00
CA PHE A 214 -12.20 -10.08 12.68
C PHE A 214 -13.54 -10.16 11.97
N ASN A 215 -13.67 -11.11 11.06
CA ASN A 215 -14.95 -11.39 10.43
C ASN A 215 -15.85 -12.19 11.38
N ASP A 216 -16.87 -11.53 11.90
CA ASP A 216 -17.85 -12.10 12.82
C ASP A 216 -19.09 -12.68 12.12
N VAL A 217 -19.11 -12.69 10.78
CA VAL A 217 -20.21 -13.24 9.99
C VAL A 217 -20.05 -14.76 9.88
N PRO A 218 -20.91 -15.55 10.54
CA PRO A 218 -20.81 -17.00 10.50
C PRO A 218 -21.13 -17.57 9.11
N PRO A 219 -20.55 -18.72 8.73
CA PRO A 219 -21.00 -19.47 7.56
C PRO A 219 -22.47 -19.86 7.72
N ASN A 220 -23.21 -19.95 6.62
CA ASN A 220 -24.63 -20.34 6.64
C ASN A 220 -24.85 -21.68 7.38
N ASN A 221 -25.94 -21.78 8.13
CA ASN A 221 -26.48 -22.99 8.79
C ASN A 221 -25.71 -23.55 10.01
N GLY A 222 -25.01 -22.73 10.80
CA GLY A 222 -24.43 -23.20 12.07
C GLY A 222 -24.71 -22.30 13.27
N ASN A 223 -24.82 -22.93 14.44
CA ASN A 223 -24.81 -22.25 15.73
C ASN A 223 -23.36 -21.99 16.14
N TYR A 224 -22.80 -20.87 15.68
CA TYR A 224 -21.45 -20.46 16.04
C TYR A 224 -21.48 -19.46 17.20
N PHE A 225 -20.54 -19.61 18.13
CA PHE A 225 -20.35 -18.62 19.18
C PHE A 225 -19.77 -17.34 18.58
N LYS A 226 -20.48 -16.22 18.72
CA LYS A 226 -20.01 -14.92 18.27
C LYS A 226 -19.04 -14.37 19.32
N LEU A 227 -17.75 -14.32 18.98
CA LEU A 227 -16.75 -13.64 19.78
C LEU A 227 -16.90 -12.13 19.56
N GLU A 228 -17.22 -11.40 20.62
CA GLU A 228 -17.04 -9.94 20.62
C GLU A 228 -15.55 -9.67 20.54
N THR A 229 -15.12 -9.09 19.43
CA THR A 229 -13.75 -8.68 19.19
C THR A 229 -13.74 -7.19 18.94
N GLU A 230 -12.75 -6.53 19.51
CA GLU A 230 -12.51 -5.12 19.29
C GLU A 230 -12.08 -4.87 17.85
N LYS A 231 -12.07 -3.59 17.45
CA LYS A 231 -11.51 -3.14 16.19
C LYS A 231 -10.36 -2.19 16.46
N PHE A 232 -9.31 -2.32 15.66
CA PHE A 232 -8.21 -1.37 15.66
C PHE A 232 -8.33 -0.45 14.45
N THR A 233 -8.48 0.86 14.67
CA THR A 233 -8.61 1.85 13.60
C THR A 233 -7.37 2.73 13.50
N THR A 234 -6.98 3.06 12.27
CA THR A 234 -5.89 4.02 12.03
C THR A 234 -6.09 4.76 10.71
N LYS A 235 -5.72 6.04 10.67
CA LYS A 235 -5.75 6.86 9.44
C LYS A 235 -4.70 6.44 8.42
N ASP A 236 -3.54 6.01 8.90
CA ASP A 236 -2.41 5.65 8.07
C ASP A 236 -1.48 4.71 8.84
N PHE A 237 -0.66 3.95 8.13
CA PHE A 237 0.35 3.07 8.70
C PHE A 237 1.47 2.87 7.68
N LYS A 238 2.61 2.33 8.08
CA LYS A 238 3.70 2.04 7.14
C LYS A 238 3.39 0.76 6.38
N TYR A 239 3.17 -0.32 7.12
CA TYR A 239 2.76 -1.63 6.60
C TYR A 239 2.19 -2.52 7.70
N TYR A 240 1.53 -3.61 7.32
CA TYR A 240 1.22 -4.72 8.21
C TYR A 240 1.82 -6.02 7.64
N ILE A 241 1.99 -7.01 8.51
CA ILE A 241 2.36 -8.35 8.10
C ILE A 241 1.10 -9.19 7.95
N GLU A 242 0.78 -9.53 6.70
CA GLU A 242 -0.32 -10.41 6.36
C GLU A 242 -0.02 -11.84 6.78
N ASN A 243 -0.97 -12.43 7.50
CA ASN A 243 -0.96 -13.83 7.83
C ASN A 243 -2.34 -14.43 7.57
N THR A 244 -2.41 -15.29 6.56
CA THR A 244 -3.64 -15.95 6.11
C THR A 244 -4.16 -17.04 7.05
N TRP A 245 -3.38 -17.42 8.06
CA TRP A 245 -3.64 -18.54 8.95
C TRP A 245 -3.85 -18.15 10.41
N ASN A 246 -3.49 -16.92 10.79
CA ASN A 246 -3.49 -16.46 12.17
C ASN A 246 -4.64 -15.51 12.50
N ASP A 247 -4.87 -15.40 13.80
CA ASP A 247 -5.90 -14.63 14.49
C ASP A 247 -5.36 -13.30 15.04
N PHE A 248 -4.41 -12.66 14.34
CA PHE A 248 -3.85 -11.38 14.78
C PHE A 248 -3.23 -10.58 13.63
N PHE A 249 -2.96 -9.31 13.92
CA PHE A 249 -2.21 -8.39 13.08
C PHE A 249 -0.96 -7.88 13.81
N ILE A 250 0.07 -7.57 13.03
CA ILE A 250 1.19 -6.73 13.45
C ILE A 250 1.21 -5.56 12.49
N VAL A 251 0.89 -4.38 13.01
CA VAL A 251 0.75 -3.13 12.24
C VAL A 251 1.89 -2.20 12.63
N PHE A 252 2.74 -1.85 11.68
CA PHE A 252 3.82 -0.90 11.87
C PHE A 252 3.35 0.49 11.50
N HIS A 253 3.44 1.44 12.44
CA HIS A 253 3.03 2.82 12.26
C HIS A 253 4.11 3.61 11.52
N ASP A 254 5.37 3.32 11.83
CA ASP A 254 6.57 3.94 11.26
C ASP A 254 7.75 2.95 11.27
N SER A 255 9.00 3.44 11.37
CA SER A 255 10.23 2.63 11.42
C SER A 255 10.54 2.01 12.79
N ASP A 256 10.00 2.55 13.87
CA ASP A 256 10.35 2.14 15.23
C ASP A 256 9.11 1.74 16.06
N CYS A 257 7.90 1.89 15.54
CA CYS A 257 6.69 1.70 16.30
C CYS A 257 5.75 0.69 15.64
N PHE A 258 5.27 -0.28 16.42
CA PHE A 258 4.28 -1.25 15.97
C PHE A 258 3.20 -1.53 17.01
N THR A 259 2.04 -2.00 16.57
CA THR A 259 0.96 -2.53 17.40
C THR A 259 0.75 -4.01 17.07
N TYR A 260 0.64 -4.83 18.12
CA TYR A 260 0.10 -6.18 18.03
C TYR A 260 -1.40 -6.12 18.28
N PHE A 261 -2.21 -6.84 17.51
CA PHE A 261 -3.66 -6.82 17.70
C PHE A 261 -4.29 -8.18 17.42
N ASP A 262 -4.96 -8.76 18.41
CA ASP A 262 -5.59 -10.09 18.35
C ASP A 262 -7.08 -10.06 18.73
N GLY A 263 -7.72 -8.89 18.62
CA GLY A 263 -9.14 -8.72 18.93
C GLY A 263 -9.43 -8.26 20.35
N ARG A 264 -8.40 -8.09 21.20
CA ARG A 264 -8.54 -7.56 22.56
C ARG A 264 -8.00 -6.13 22.67
N GLU A 265 -8.79 -5.22 23.24
CA GLU A 265 -8.44 -3.81 23.44
C GLU A 265 -7.09 -3.66 24.14
N GLU A 266 -6.87 -4.45 25.18
CA GLU A 266 -5.69 -4.41 26.03
C GLU A 266 -4.37 -4.62 25.27
N ASN A 267 -4.41 -5.21 24.07
CA ASN A 267 -3.25 -5.51 23.25
C ASN A 267 -2.93 -4.41 22.22
N THR A 268 -3.81 -3.43 22.03
CA THR A 268 -3.67 -2.38 21.00
C THR A 268 -2.59 -1.33 21.30
N SER A 269 -1.96 -1.38 22.47
CA SER A 269 -0.91 -0.44 22.86
C SER A 269 0.34 -0.55 21.97
N SER A 270 0.75 0.58 21.41
CA SER A 270 1.96 0.67 20.57
C SER A 270 3.22 0.33 21.36
N GLN A 271 4.14 -0.36 20.69
CA GLN A 271 5.44 -0.78 21.20
C GLN A 271 6.53 -0.04 20.41
N LYS A 272 7.47 0.58 21.12
CA LYS A 272 8.64 1.23 20.53
C LYS A 272 9.82 0.27 20.49
N LEU A 273 10.46 0.20 19.35
CA LEU A 273 11.78 -0.36 19.11
C LEU A 273 12.83 0.72 19.41
N ASP A 274 14.08 0.34 19.62
CA ASP A 274 15.16 1.31 19.89
C ASP A 274 15.30 2.34 18.75
N GLU A 275 15.56 3.60 19.10
CA GLU A 275 15.61 4.76 18.17
C GLU A 275 16.71 4.66 17.09
N ASN A 276 17.69 3.76 17.25
CA ASN A 276 18.82 3.60 16.33
C ASN A 276 18.57 2.62 15.17
N ILE A 277 17.31 2.24 14.91
CA ILE A 277 16.92 1.38 13.77
C ILE A 277 16.51 2.26 12.57
N SER A 278 17.21 3.38 12.36
CA SER A 278 16.73 4.53 11.57
C SER A 278 16.35 4.22 10.12
N ASP A 279 16.83 3.11 9.53
CA ASP A 279 16.71 2.89 8.08
C ASP A 279 16.17 1.49 7.69
N PHE A 280 15.79 0.64 8.64
CA PHE A 280 15.56 -0.78 8.33
C PHE A 280 14.10 -1.11 8.06
N TYR A 281 13.68 -0.82 6.84
CA TYR A 281 12.41 -1.21 6.26
C TYR A 281 12.67 -2.30 5.18
N PRO A 282 11.97 -3.46 5.17
CA PRO A 282 10.95 -3.95 6.12
C PRO A 282 11.54 -4.83 7.23
N PHE A 283 10.92 -4.86 8.40
CA PHE A 283 11.19 -5.93 9.36
C PHE A 283 10.73 -7.27 8.79
N ARG A 284 11.61 -8.27 8.80
CA ARG A 284 11.28 -9.66 8.44
C ARG A 284 10.79 -10.38 9.69
N LEU A 285 9.60 -10.99 9.64
CA LEU A 285 9.19 -11.98 10.63
C LEU A 285 9.63 -13.36 10.14
N ASN A 286 10.52 -14.02 10.87
CA ASN A 286 10.94 -15.40 10.54
C ASN A 286 9.80 -16.39 10.87
N LYS A 287 9.04 -16.12 11.94
CA LYS A 287 7.77 -16.76 12.27
C LYS A 287 6.83 -15.73 12.90
N ASP A 288 5.62 -15.64 12.37
CA ASP A 288 4.66 -14.59 12.74
C ASP A 288 4.23 -14.71 14.23
N LYS A 289 4.20 -15.93 14.80
CA LYS A 289 3.97 -16.22 16.23
C LYS A 289 4.60 -17.55 16.63
N ILE A 290 5.36 -17.58 17.73
CA ILE A 290 5.85 -18.81 18.38
C ILE A 290 5.30 -18.81 19.81
N SER A 291 4.27 -19.61 20.06
CA SER A 291 3.52 -19.59 21.33
C SER A 291 3.01 -18.16 21.63
N ASN A 292 3.42 -17.54 22.74
CA ASN A 292 3.06 -16.17 23.13
C ASN A 292 4.13 -15.12 22.76
N LYS A 293 4.97 -15.41 21.76
CA LYS A 293 6.06 -14.53 21.33
C LYS A 293 5.97 -14.20 19.86
N ILE A 294 6.31 -12.96 19.52
CA ILE A 294 6.56 -12.50 18.15
C ILE A 294 8.06 -12.23 18.03
N VAL A 295 8.67 -12.76 16.97
CA VAL A 295 10.09 -12.57 16.69
C VAL A 295 10.22 -11.61 15.51
N ILE A 296 10.71 -10.41 15.81
CA ILE A 296 10.91 -9.33 14.85
C ILE A 296 12.40 -9.26 14.54
N ILE A 297 12.76 -9.44 13.26
CA ILE A 297 14.14 -9.36 12.79
C ILE A 297 14.23 -8.16 11.84
N PRO A 298 14.91 -7.07 12.22
CA PRO A 298 15.16 -5.97 11.31
C PRO A 298 15.97 -6.46 10.10
N PHE A 299 15.68 -5.92 8.92
CA PHE A 299 16.48 -6.21 7.73
C PHE A 299 17.91 -5.70 7.94
N ARG A 300 18.95 -6.52 7.70
CA ARG A 300 20.37 -6.14 7.86
C ARG A 300 20.77 -5.66 9.27
N SER A 301 20.22 -6.29 10.31
CA SER A 301 20.66 -6.10 11.69
C SER A 301 21.04 -7.43 12.33
N ASP A 302 22.06 -7.41 13.20
CA ASP A 302 22.42 -8.54 14.06
C ASP A 302 21.51 -8.64 15.29
N VAL A 303 20.65 -7.63 15.50
CA VAL A 303 19.73 -7.55 16.64
C VAL A 303 18.43 -8.29 16.34
N ILE A 304 17.93 -9.04 17.33
CA ILE A 304 16.61 -9.69 17.30
C ILE A 304 15.72 -9.08 18.37
N TYR A 305 14.48 -8.77 18.02
CA TYR A 305 13.47 -8.35 18.98
C TYR A 305 12.48 -9.47 19.26
N ILE A 306 12.23 -9.74 20.54
CA ILE A 306 11.22 -10.68 21.01
C ILE A 306 10.14 -9.90 21.76
N TYR A 307 8.97 -9.80 21.17
CA TYR A 307 7.79 -9.28 21.85
C TYR A 307 7.05 -10.41 22.57
N LYS A 308 6.96 -10.34 23.90
CA LYS A 308 6.22 -11.29 24.74
C LYS A 308 4.80 -10.78 24.93
N ILE A 309 3.84 -11.33 24.18
CA ILE A 309 2.44 -10.89 24.13
C ILE A 309 1.83 -10.79 25.54
N ASN A 310 1.89 -11.86 26.34
CA ASN A 310 1.26 -11.89 27.67
C ASN A 310 1.89 -10.91 28.67
N LYS A 311 3.15 -10.52 28.45
CA LYS A 311 3.87 -9.58 29.32
C LYS A 311 3.84 -8.15 28.78
N LYS A 312 3.33 -7.95 27.55
CA LYS A 312 3.41 -6.70 26.79
C LYS A 312 4.82 -6.09 26.85
N LEU A 313 5.82 -6.97 26.72
CA LEU A 313 7.22 -6.65 26.93
C LEU A 313 8.02 -6.95 25.67
N LEU A 314 8.60 -5.92 25.09
CA LEU A 314 9.59 -6.03 24.04
C LEU A 314 10.99 -6.25 24.64
N GLN A 315 11.71 -7.25 24.16
CA GLN A 315 13.07 -7.54 24.56
C GLN A 315 13.99 -7.51 23.35
N LYS A 316 15.07 -6.75 23.45
CA LYS A 316 16.17 -6.76 22.50
C LYS A 316 17.16 -7.86 22.86
N ILE A 317 17.65 -8.56 21.84
CA ILE A 317 18.71 -9.55 21.94
C ILE A 317 19.80 -9.11 20.97
N GLU A 318 20.99 -8.87 21.51
CA GLU A 318 22.21 -8.47 20.79
C GLU A 318 23.15 -9.66 20.59
#